data_AF-A0A0Q4ZPJ0-F1
#
_entry.id   AF-A0A0Q4ZPJ0-F1
#
_cell.length_a   1.000
_cell.length_b   1.000
_cell.length_c   1.000
_cell.angle_alpha   90.00
_cell.angle_beta   90.00
_cell.angle_gamma   90.00
#
_symmetry.space_group_name_H-M   'P 1'
#
loop_
_entity.id
_entity.type
_entity.pdbx_description
1 polymer ?
#
loop_
_entity_poly.entity_id
_entity_poly.type
_entity_poly.pdbx_seq_one_letter_code
_entity_poly.pdbx_strand_id
1 'polypeptide(L)'
;MVRFLSRFLGLVFLAAGFVCLVYDGARSIANNGLRVTSVSDLAFTLFKDRANALQGTVESVAPWLWKILVLPLTLAPAALIALVIGAVLLWLGQPARERIGFLSGP
;
A
#
# COMPACT_ATOMS: atom_id res chain seq x y z
N MET A 1 2.34 21.56 -6.35
CA MET A 1 1.75 20.43 -7.10
C MET A 1 2.10 19.07 -6.52
N VAL A 2 3.37 18.79 -6.17
CA VAL A 2 3.78 17.50 -5.58
C VAL A 2 2.97 17.11 -4.32
N ARG A 3 2.70 18.07 -3.43
CA ARG A 3 1.83 17.88 -2.25
C ARG A 3 0.42 17.41 -2.61
N PHE A 4 -0.18 17.99 -3.64
CA PHE A 4 -1.50 17.62 -4.11
C PHE A 4 -1.49 16.19 -4.67
N LEU A 5 -0.51 15.87 -5.52
CA LEU A 5 -0.37 14.53 -6.10
C LEU A 5 -0.14 13.47 -5.02
N SER A 6 0.71 13.75 -4.02
CA SER A 6 0.93 12.86 -2.88
C SER A 6 -0.37 12.61 -2.09
N ARG A 7 -1.16 13.64 -1.82
CA ARG A 7 -2.46 13.48 -1.13
C ARG A 7 -3.48 12.72 -1.99
N PHE A 8 -3.55 13.03 -3.28
CA PHE A 8 -4.44 12.34 -4.20
C PHE A 8 -4.13 10.84 -4.26
N LEU A 9 -2.87 10.48 -4.53
CA LEU A 9 -2.42 9.10 -4.52
C LEU A 9 -2.63 8.45 -3.15
N GLY A 10 -2.33 9.17 -2.06
CA GLY A 10 -2.56 8.69 -0.71
C GLY A 10 -4.02 8.32 -0.44
N LEU A 11 -4.96 9.16 -0.86
CA LEU A 11 -6.39 8.88 -0.75
C LEU A 11 -6.83 7.69 -1.61
N VAL A 12 -6.30 7.59 -2.84
CA VAL A 12 -6.59 6.46 -3.74
C VAL A 12 -6.11 5.14 -3.12
N PHE A 13 -4.89 5.09 -2.61
CA PHE A 13 -4.33 3.90 -1.96
C PHE A 13 -5.08 3.56 -0.66
N LEU A 14 -5.43 4.56 0.14
CA LEU A 14 -6.21 4.36 1.37
C LEU A 14 -7.60 3.78 1.06
N ALA A 15 -8.28 4.31 0.05
CA ALA A 15 -9.58 3.82 -0.40
C ALA A 15 -9.47 2.39 -0.95
N ALA A 16 -8.48 2.10 -1.79
CA ALA A 16 -8.25 0.76 -2.34
C ALA A 16 -7.96 -0.26 -1.22
N GLY A 17 -7.13 0.10 -0.25
CA GLY A 17 -6.83 -0.73 0.92
C GLY A 17 -8.06 -1.00 1.78
N PHE A 18 -8.89 0.02 2.00
CA PHE A 18 -10.15 -0.13 2.72
C PHE A 18 -11.14 -1.06 1.99
N VAL A 19 -11.29 -0.90 0.67
CA VAL A 19 -12.15 -1.79 -0.13
C VAL A 19 -11.65 -3.24 -0.08
N CYS A 20 -10.34 -3.47 -0.18
CA CYS A 20 -9.76 -4.80 -0.05
C CYS A 20 -10.03 -5.41 1.33
N LEU A 21 -9.91 -4.61 2.40
CA LEU A 21 -10.20 -5.06 3.76
C LEU A 21 -11.67 -5.50 3.91
N VAL A 22 -12.60 -4.70 3.41
CA VAL A 22 -14.04 -5.04 3.44
C VAL A 22 -14.33 -6.27 2.60
N TYR A 23 -13.74 -6.38 1.42
CA TYR A 23 -13.88 -7.54 0.53
C TYR A 23 -13.39 -8.84 1.21
N ASP A 24 -12.17 -8.81 1.77
CA ASP A 24 -11.59 -9.94 2.50
C ASP A 24 -12.42 -10.29 3.74
N GLY A 25 -12.93 -9.28 4.45
CA GLY A 25 -13.83 -9.48 5.60
C GLY A 25 -15.15 -10.17 5.21
N ALA A 26 -15.81 -9.69 4.17
CA ALA A 26 -17.06 -10.30 3.66
C ALA A 26 -16.81 -11.75 3.22
N ARG A 27 -15.70 -12.01 2.51
CA ARG A 27 -15.31 -13.35 2.09
C ARG A 27 -14.99 -14.24 3.28
N SER A 28 -14.36 -13.71 4.31
CA SER A 28 -14.01 -14.47 5.52
C SER A 28 -15.25 -14.93 6.27
N ILE A 29 -16.24 -14.05 6.42
CA ILE A 29 -17.52 -14.36 7.05
C ILE A 29 -18.28 -15.41 6.23
N ALA A 30 -18.38 -15.21 4.91
CA ALA A 30 -19.11 -16.12 4.02
C ALA A 30 -18.51 -17.53 3.96
N ASN A 31 -17.21 -17.68 4.18
CA ASN A 31 -16.51 -18.97 4.12
C ASN A 31 -16.19 -19.55 5.51
N ASN A 32 -16.70 -18.94 6.59
CA ASN A 32 -16.44 -19.34 7.98
C ASN A 32 -14.94 -19.55 8.30
N GLY A 33 -14.09 -18.66 7.79
CA GLY A 33 -12.63 -18.76 7.98
C GLY A 33 -11.91 -17.50 7.52
N LEU A 34 -10.80 -17.17 8.18
CA LEU A 34 -10.01 -15.98 7.84
C LEU A 34 -9.40 -16.14 6.45
N ARG A 35 -9.83 -15.29 5.52
CA ARG A 35 -9.30 -15.20 4.15
C ARG A 35 -8.77 -13.79 3.92
N VAL A 36 -7.49 -13.72 3.63
CA VAL A 36 -6.78 -12.46 3.39
C VAL A 36 -6.08 -12.57 2.05
N THR A 37 -6.23 -11.55 1.23
CA THR A 37 -5.59 -11.48 -0.09
C THR A 37 -4.16 -10.94 0.07
N SER A 38 -3.17 -11.70 -0.38
CA SER A 38 -1.77 -11.27 -0.37
C SER A 38 -1.47 -10.27 -1.49
N VAL A 39 -0.41 -9.47 -1.35
CA VAL A 39 0.04 -8.57 -2.44
C VAL A 39 0.38 -9.36 -3.70
N SER A 40 0.96 -10.56 -3.57
CA SER A 40 1.22 -11.45 -4.71
C SER A 40 -0.06 -11.87 -5.42
N ASP A 41 -1.11 -12.28 -4.69
CA ASP A 41 -2.38 -12.68 -5.31
C ASP A 41 -3.02 -11.51 -6.06
N LEU A 42 -2.95 -10.31 -5.48
CA LEU A 42 -3.45 -9.09 -6.11
C LEU A 42 -2.62 -8.73 -7.36
N ALA A 43 -1.30 -8.91 -7.32
CA ALA A 43 -0.45 -8.69 -8.48
C ALA A 43 -0.71 -9.72 -9.59
N PHE A 44 -0.90 -11.00 -9.26
CA PHE A 44 -1.24 -12.04 -10.22
C PHE A 44 -2.61 -11.83 -10.86
N THR A 45 -3.60 -11.40 -10.08
CA THR A 45 -4.94 -11.12 -10.60
C THR A 45 -4.97 -9.92 -11.54
N LEU A 46 -4.20 -8.86 -11.25
CA LEU A 46 -4.13 -7.65 -12.08
C LEU A 46 -3.22 -7.79 -13.31
N PHE A 47 -2.05 -8.42 -13.15
CA PHE A 47 -0.98 -8.39 -14.16
C PHE A 47 -0.69 -9.75 -14.80
N LYS A 48 -1.31 -10.84 -14.32
CA LYS A 48 -1.20 -12.21 -14.85
C LYS A 48 0.25 -12.60 -15.19
N ASP A 49 0.54 -12.87 -16.46
CA ASP A 49 1.82 -13.35 -16.96
C ASP A 49 2.97 -12.36 -16.75
N ARG A 50 2.67 -11.05 -16.61
CA ARG A 50 3.69 -10.03 -16.37
C ARG A 50 4.27 -10.09 -14.95
N ALA A 51 3.54 -10.65 -13.99
CA ALA A 51 4.01 -10.79 -12.61
C ALA A 51 5.18 -11.79 -12.52
N ASN A 52 5.10 -12.92 -13.24
CA ASN A 52 6.15 -13.93 -13.28
C ASN A 52 7.45 -13.42 -13.91
N ALA A 53 7.35 -12.61 -14.97
CA ALA A 53 8.51 -12.03 -15.64
C ALA A 53 9.26 -11.02 -14.75
N LEU A 54 8.53 -10.25 -13.95
CA LEU A 54 9.11 -9.32 -12.99
C LEU A 54 9.82 -10.05 -11.85
N GLN A 55 9.25 -11.14 -11.33
CA GLN A 55 9.88 -11.96 -10.29
C GLN A 55 11.25 -12.51 -10.74
N GLY A 56 11.33 -13.11 -11.94
CA GLY A 56 12.60 -13.64 -12.45
C GLY A 56 13.69 -12.58 -12.69
N THR A 57 13.28 -11.35 -13.01
CA THR A 57 14.22 -10.24 -13.22
C THR A 57 14.79 -9.73 -11.89
N VAL A 58 13.99 -9.67 -10.83
CA VAL A 58 14.48 -9.19 -9.52
C VAL A 58 15.31 -10.24 -8.79
N GLU A 59 14.93 -11.53 -8.88
CA GLU A 59 15.69 -12.63 -8.29
C GLU A 59 17.11 -12.75 -8.89
N SER A 60 17.29 -12.43 -10.17
CA SER A 60 18.61 -12.52 -10.83
C SER A 60 19.57 -11.39 -10.45
N VAL A 61 19.07 -10.21 -10.05
CA VAL A 61 19.91 -9.03 -9.74
C VAL A 61 20.28 -8.98 -8.25
N ALA A 62 19.35 -9.29 -7.35
CA ALA A 62 19.60 -9.19 -5.91
C ALA A 62 18.84 -10.28 -5.11
N PRO A 63 19.35 -11.54 -5.10
CA PRO A 63 18.69 -12.66 -4.42
C PRO A 63 18.48 -12.43 -2.92
N TRP A 64 19.41 -11.73 -2.27
CA TRP A 64 19.35 -11.42 -0.84
C TRP A 64 18.27 -10.39 -0.51
N LEU A 65 18.12 -9.36 -1.36
CA LEU A 65 17.10 -8.33 -1.20
C LEU A 65 15.70 -8.90 -1.42
N TRP A 66 15.57 -9.81 -2.38
CA TRP A 66 14.33 -10.54 -2.62
C TRP A 66 13.88 -11.31 -1.38
N LYS A 67 14.77 -12.13 -0.80
CA LYS A 67 14.45 -12.95 0.37
C LYS A 67 14.13 -12.14 1.63
N ILE A 68 14.84 -11.04 1.86
CA ILE A 68 14.72 -10.27 3.11
C ILE A 68 13.56 -9.28 3.06
N LEU A 69 13.31 -8.65 1.91
CA LEU A 69 12.39 -7.52 1.83
C LEU A 69 11.21 -7.78 0.89
N VAL A 70 11.46 -8.28 -0.31
CA VAL A 70 10.40 -8.38 -1.33
C VAL A 70 9.45 -9.53 -1.03
N LEU A 71 9.98 -10.69 -0.62
CA LEU A 71 9.21 -11.88 -0.27
C LEU A 71 8.23 -11.65 0.90
N PRO A 72 8.64 -11.08 2.06
CA PRO A 72 7.67 -10.81 3.12
C PRO A 72 6.66 -9.73 2.72
N LEU A 73 7.03 -8.78 1.87
CA LEU A 73 6.13 -7.73 1.40
C LEU A 73 5.09 -8.27 0.40
N THR A 74 5.47 -9.21 -0.46
CA THR A 74 4.52 -9.86 -1.40
C THR A 74 3.54 -10.78 -0.70
N LEU A 75 3.99 -11.45 0.37
CA LEU A 75 3.12 -12.32 1.19
C LEU A 75 2.26 -11.54 2.19
N ALA A 76 2.56 -10.28 2.45
CA ALA A 76 1.79 -9.45 3.37
C ALA A 76 0.35 -9.20 2.87
N PRO A 77 -0.60 -8.95 3.79
CA PRO A 77 -1.97 -8.56 3.43
C PRO A 77 -1.99 -7.31 2.54
N ALA A 78 -2.56 -7.42 1.35
CA ALA A 78 -2.58 -6.31 0.39
C ALA A 78 -3.32 -5.09 0.92
N ALA A 79 -4.41 -5.30 1.65
CA ALA A 79 -5.16 -4.25 2.32
C ALA A 79 -4.27 -3.44 3.29
N LEU A 80 -3.47 -4.12 4.11
CA LEU A 80 -2.58 -3.48 5.08
C LEU A 80 -1.51 -2.65 4.36
N ILE A 81 -0.87 -3.22 3.34
CA ILE A 81 0.17 -2.52 2.58
C ILE A 81 -0.40 -1.26 1.90
N ALA A 82 -1.57 -1.36 1.26
CA ALA A 82 -2.23 -0.22 0.62
C ALA A 82 -2.61 0.87 1.64
N LEU A 83 -3.13 0.49 2.82
CA LEU A 83 -3.47 1.44 3.89
C LEU A 83 -2.21 2.15 4.43
N VAL A 84 -1.12 1.42 4.67
CA VAL A 84 0.15 1.99 5.14
C VAL A 84 0.74 2.95 4.10
N ILE A 85 0.80 2.53 2.84
CA ILE A 85 1.28 3.41 1.74
C ILE A 85 0.40 4.65 1.63
N GLY A 86 -0.93 4.48 1.66
CA GLY A 86 -1.88 5.59 1.62
C GLY A 86 -1.67 6.58 2.77
N ALA A 87 -1.52 6.08 4.00
CA ALA A 87 -1.26 6.89 5.18
C ALA A 87 0.07 7.66 5.10
N VAL A 88 1.15 6.99 4.66
CA VAL A 88 2.47 7.62 4.48
C VAL A 88 2.41 8.72 3.42
N LEU A 89 1.75 8.48 2.28
CA LEU A 89 1.58 9.48 1.22
C LEU A 89 0.76 10.69 1.68
N LEU A 90 -0.28 10.46 2.49
CA LEU A 90 -1.06 11.55 3.08
C LEU A 90 -0.23 12.37 4.06
N TRP A 91 0.58 11.70 4.89
CA TRP A 91 1.47 12.34 5.85
C TRP A 91 2.53 13.22 5.16
N LEU A 92 3.19 12.70 4.12
CA LEU A 92 4.16 13.46 3.30
C LEU A 92 3.50 14.66 2.59
N GLY A 93 2.22 14.57 2.27
CA GLY A 93 1.45 15.64 1.63
C GLY A 93 0.95 16.74 2.59
N GLN A 94 1.19 16.63 3.90
CA GLN A 94 0.68 17.60 4.87
C GLN A 94 1.38 18.97 4.72
N PRO A 95 0.64 20.09 4.83
CA PRO A 95 1.25 21.39 4.99
C PRO A 95 2.03 21.45 6.30
N ALA A 96 3.09 22.26 6.36
CA ALA A 96 3.81 22.49 7.60
C ALA A 96 2.82 23.03 8.64
N ARG A 97 2.80 22.44 9.84
CA ARG A 97 1.96 22.92 10.94
C ARG A 97 2.31 24.39 11.19
N GLU A 98 1.32 25.27 11.12
CA GLU A 98 1.51 26.66 11.51
C GLU A 98 2.00 26.70 12.97
N ARG A 99 3.08 27.46 13.20
CA ARG A 99 3.53 27.70 14.56
C ARG A 99 2.45 28.53 15.25
N ILE A 100 1.89 27.96 16.31
CA ILE A 100 0.93 28.64 17.15
C ILE A 100 1.72 29.75 17.88
N GLY A 101 1.37 31.01 17.63
CA GLY A 101 2.00 32.17 18.26
C GLY A 101 2.91 32.98 17.33
N PHE A 102 2.31 33.82 16.48
CA PHE A 102 2.93 35.08 16.09
C PHE A 102 1.98 36.18 16.55
N LEU A 103 2.31 36.79 17.70
CA LEU A 103 1.82 38.11 18.05
C LEU A 103 2.53 39.08 17.10
N SER A 104 1.95 39.37 15.94
CA SER A 104 2.28 40.60 15.22
C SER A 104 1.68 41.74 16.03
N GLY A 105 2.47 42.25 16.99
CA GLY A 105 2.16 43.51 17.66
C GLY A 105 2.12 44.66 16.61
N PRO A 106 1.35 45.71 16.89
CA PRO A 106 1.22 46.88 16.01
C PRO A 106 2.56 47.59 15.78
#